data_AF-A0AAW8AUX9-F1
#
_entry.id   AF-A0AAW8AUX9-F1
#
_cell.length_a   1.000
_cell.length_b   1.000
_cell.length_c   1.000
_cell.angle_alpha   90.00
_cell.angle_beta   90.00
_cell.angle_gamma   90.00
#
_symmetry.space_group_name_H-M   'P 1'
#
loop_
_entity.id
_entity.type
_entity.pdbx_description
1 polymer ?
#
loop_
_entity_poly.entity_id
_entity_poly.type
_entity_poly.pdbx_seq_one_letter_code
_entity_poly.pdbx_strand_id
1 'polypeptide(L)'
;MASVAFHLNTQLNNGESPKLFEGSDGFKRDFVYVGDVADVNLWFWENGVSGIFNLGTGRAESFQAVADATLAFHKKGSIEYIPFPDKLKGRYQ
;
A
#
# COMPACT_ATOMS: atom_id res chain seq x y z
N MET A 1 4.32 -11.04 -2.62
CA MET A 1 4.59 -9.88 -1.73
C MET A 1 3.24 -9.42 -1.22
N ALA A 2 3.05 -9.29 0.11
CA ALA A 2 1.77 -8.86 0.66
C ALA A 2 1.70 -7.31 0.69
N SER A 3 0.50 -6.75 0.80
CA SER A 3 0.34 -5.29 0.89
C SER A 3 0.83 -4.78 2.25
N VAL A 4 1.22 -3.50 2.32
CA VAL A 4 1.60 -2.87 3.59
C VAL A 4 0.43 -2.87 4.56
N ALA A 5 -0.79 -2.58 4.10
CA ALA A 5 -1.99 -2.68 4.91
C ALA A 5 -2.17 -4.07 5.55
N PHE A 6 -1.89 -5.15 4.80
CA PHE A 6 -1.94 -6.51 5.33
C PHE A 6 -0.89 -6.78 6.41
N HIS A 7 0.35 -6.31 6.20
CA HIS A 7 1.42 -6.44 7.19
C HIS A 7 1.10 -5.70 8.49
N LEU A 8 0.63 -4.46 8.40
CA LEU A 8 0.26 -3.64 9.56
C LEU A 8 -0.91 -4.26 10.34
N ASN A 9 -1.95 -4.73 9.63
CA ASN A 9 -3.06 -5.44 10.26
C ASN A 9 -2.60 -6.69 11.02
N THR A 10 -1.70 -7.47 10.43
CA THR A 10 -1.18 -8.69 11.08
C THR A 10 -0.40 -8.35 12.35
N GLN A 11 0.49 -7.36 12.29
CA GLN A 11 1.27 -6.90 13.46
C GLN A 11 0.35 -6.45 14.59
N LEU A 12 -0.65 -5.60 14.29
CA LEU A 12 -1.61 -5.09 15.26
C LEU A 12 -2.47 -6.19 15.90
N ASN A 13 -2.83 -7.22 15.14
CA ASN A 13 -3.59 -8.37 15.65
C ASN A 13 -2.73 -9.28 16.52
N ASN A 14 -1.44 -9.38 16.24
CA ASN A 14 -0.48 -10.12 17.06
C ASN A 14 -0.03 -9.36 18.33
N GLY A 15 -0.48 -8.12 18.52
CA GLY A 15 -0.03 -7.27 19.63
C GLY A 15 1.38 -6.69 19.44
N GLU A 16 1.91 -6.75 18.21
CA GLU A 16 3.18 -6.15 17.84
C GLU A 16 3.00 -4.68 17.44
N SER A 17 4.08 -3.91 17.53
CA SER A 17 4.14 -2.58 16.96
C SER A 17 4.08 -2.65 15.42
N PRO A 18 3.18 -1.90 14.77
CA PRO A 18 3.13 -1.76 13.33
C PRO A 18 4.38 -1.06 12.81
N LYS A 19 5.05 -1.64 11.80
CA LYS A 19 6.38 -1.18 11.34
C LYS A 19 6.34 -0.52 9.97
N LEU A 20 6.95 0.65 9.85
CA LEU A 20 7.26 1.32 8.58
C LEU A 20 8.76 1.53 8.44
N PHE A 21 9.25 1.74 7.21
CA PHE A 21 10.65 2.09 7.02
C PHE A 21 10.87 3.57 7.34
N GLU A 22 12.06 3.92 7.82
CA GLU A 22 12.48 5.32 7.89
C GLU A 22 12.37 5.99 6.51
N GLY A 23 11.81 7.21 6.47
CA GLY A 23 11.54 7.95 5.23
C GLY A 23 10.23 7.56 4.50
N SER A 24 9.37 6.74 5.13
CA SER A 24 8.07 6.33 4.58
C SER A 24 7.06 7.47 4.33
N ASP A 25 7.31 8.67 4.85
CA ASP A 25 6.60 9.89 4.51
C ASP A 25 6.94 10.40 3.09
N GLY A 26 8.19 10.22 2.67
CA GLY A 26 8.69 10.58 1.35
C GLY A 26 8.46 9.53 0.27
N PHE A 27 8.34 8.25 0.65
CA PHE A 27 8.03 7.17 -0.29
C PHE A 27 6.54 7.15 -0.61
N LYS A 28 6.20 7.25 -1.90
CA LYS A 28 4.83 7.37 -2.36
C LYS A 28 4.50 6.35 -3.45
N ARG A 29 3.29 5.81 -3.38
CA ARG A 29 2.75 4.88 -4.38
C ARG A 29 1.31 5.22 -4.69
N ASP A 30 0.89 4.84 -5.89
CA ASP A 30 -0.52 4.79 -6.23
C ASP A 30 -1.10 3.46 -5.70
N PHE A 31 -1.80 3.53 -4.57
CA PHE A 31 -2.45 2.37 -3.96
C PHE A 31 -3.85 2.19 -4.53
N VAL A 32 -4.03 1.19 -5.39
CA VAL A 32 -5.32 0.83 -5.98
C VAL A 32 -5.95 -0.37 -5.28
N TYR A 33 -7.26 -0.30 -5.01
CA TYR A 33 -7.99 -1.39 -4.39
C TYR A 33 -8.25 -2.50 -5.41
N VAL A 34 -8.16 -3.76 -4.98
CA VAL A 34 -8.28 -4.92 -5.87
C VAL A 34 -9.65 -5.05 -6.52
N GLY A 35 -10.71 -4.52 -5.89
CA GLY A 35 -12.05 -4.44 -6.49
C GLY A 35 -12.03 -3.63 -7.78
N ASP A 36 -11.45 -2.43 -7.75
CA ASP A 36 -11.35 -1.56 -8.94
C ASP A 36 -10.53 -2.22 -10.07
N VAL A 37 -9.48 -2.98 -9.70
CA VAL A 37 -8.69 -3.75 -10.68
C VAL A 37 -9.56 -4.81 -11.35
N ALA A 38 -10.36 -5.55 -10.59
CA ALA A 38 -11.26 -6.57 -11.11
C ALA A 38 -12.33 -5.95 -12.03
N ASP A 39 -12.95 -4.85 -11.60
CA ASP A 39 -13.98 -4.15 -12.36
C ASP A 39 -13.45 -3.64 -13.72
N VAL A 40 -12.24 -3.07 -13.75
CA VAL A 40 -11.61 -2.62 -15.00
C VAL A 40 -11.31 -3.80 -15.93
N ASN A 41 -10.86 -4.96 -15.41
CA ASN A 41 -10.62 -6.13 -16.24
C ASN A 41 -11.91 -6.63 -16.90
N LEU A 42 -13.02 -6.68 -16.15
CA LEU A 42 -14.32 -7.06 -16.68
C LEU A 42 -14.82 -6.05 -17.72
N TRP A 43 -14.66 -4.76 -17.45
CA TRP A 43 -15.02 -3.72 -18.41
C TRP A 43 -14.25 -3.86 -19.74
N PHE A 44 -12.94 -4.10 -19.72
CA PHE A 44 -12.15 -4.32 -20.95
C PHE A 44 -12.59 -5.58 -21.70
N TRP A 45 -12.94 -6.65 -20.98
CA TRP A 45 -13.47 -7.86 -21.57
C TRP A 45 -14.81 -7.61 -22.29
N GLU A 46 -15.70 -6.83 -21.68
CA GLU A 46 -17.02 -6.50 -22.24
C GLU A 46 -16.95 -5.53 -23.44
N ASN A 47 -15.94 -4.64 -23.47
CA ASN A 47 -15.87 -3.57 -24.46
C ASN A 47 -14.88 -3.83 -25.62
N GLY A 48 -14.01 -4.84 -25.51
CA GLY A 48 -13.10 -5.25 -26.59
C GLY A 48 -12.04 -4.21 -26.99
N VAL A 49 -11.82 -3.19 -26.15
CA VAL A 49 -10.82 -2.14 -26.40
C VAL A 49 -9.42 -2.72 -26.19
N SER A 50 -8.50 -2.44 -27.12
CA SER A 50 -7.12 -2.93 -27.07
C SER A 50 -6.12 -1.78 -26.89
N GLY A 51 -5.03 -2.05 -26.18
CA GLY A 51 -3.98 -1.08 -25.89
C GLY A 51 -3.19 -1.42 -24.62
N ILE A 52 -2.31 -0.50 -24.21
CA ILE A 52 -1.59 -0.58 -22.93
C ILE A 52 -2.09 0.57 -22.07
N PHE A 53 -2.66 0.24 -20.91
CA PHE A 53 -3.29 1.21 -20.01
C PHE A 53 -2.68 1.12 -18.62
N ASN A 54 -2.35 2.27 -18.03
CA ASN A 54 -2.04 2.34 -16.61
C ASN A 54 -3.33 2.09 -15.81
N LEU A 55 -3.23 1.34 -14.73
CA LEU A 55 -4.35 1.07 -13.82
C LEU A 55 -3.91 1.40 -12.40
N GLY A 56 -4.38 2.55 -11.93
CA GLY A 56 -4.15 3.11 -10.61
C GLY A 56 -5.23 4.15 -10.31
N THR A 57 -5.18 4.76 -9.14
CA THR A 57 -6.10 5.83 -8.75
C THR A 57 -5.75 7.18 -9.39
N GLY A 58 -4.54 7.29 -9.95
CA GLY A 58 -3.98 8.55 -10.46
C GLY A 58 -3.43 9.46 -9.36
N ARG A 59 -3.40 8.99 -8.10
CA ARG A 59 -2.96 9.76 -6.93
C ARG A 59 -1.86 9.00 -6.20
N ALA A 60 -0.76 9.67 -5.90
CA ALA A 60 0.34 9.11 -5.13
C ALA A 60 0.18 9.43 -3.64
N GLU A 61 0.04 8.39 -2.82
CA GLU A 61 -0.09 8.48 -1.37
C GLU A 61 1.15 7.92 -0.68
N SER A 62 1.46 8.42 0.52
CA SER A 62 2.60 7.90 1.29
C SER A 62 2.26 6.58 1.99
N PHE A 63 3.28 5.82 2.36
CA PHE A 63 3.08 4.65 3.22
C PHE A 63 2.54 5.05 4.61
N GLN A 64 2.85 6.27 5.05
CA GLN A 64 2.28 6.84 6.27
C GLN A 64 0.75 6.96 6.18
N ALA A 65 0.20 7.43 5.05
CA ALA A 65 -1.25 7.57 4.89
C ALA A 65 -1.98 6.22 5.01
N VAL A 66 -1.40 5.15 4.45
CA VAL A 66 -1.94 3.78 4.59
C VAL A 66 -1.88 3.30 6.05
N ALA A 67 -0.80 3.66 6.75
CA ALA A 67 -0.63 3.29 8.14
C ALA A 67 -1.61 4.04 9.05
N ASP A 68 -1.80 5.33 8.85
CA ASP A 68 -2.76 6.17 9.57
C ASP A 68 -4.18 5.61 9.41
N ALA A 69 -4.58 5.26 8.18
CA ALA A 69 -5.88 4.63 7.92
C ALA A 69 -6.03 3.27 8.64
N THR A 70 -4.96 2.47 8.67
CA THR A 70 -4.97 1.16 9.35
C THR A 70 -5.07 1.33 10.87
N LEU A 71 -4.32 2.26 11.47
CA LEU A 71 -4.38 2.57 12.89
C LEU A 71 -5.75 3.13 13.29
N ALA A 72 -6.32 4.01 12.48
CA ALA A 72 -7.64 4.59 12.72
C ALA A 72 -8.73 3.50 12.75
N PHE A 73 -8.65 2.52 11.85
CA PHE A 73 -9.55 1.36 11.85
C PHE A 73 -9.41 0.52 13.13
N HIS A 74 -8.18 0.21 13.54
CA HIS A 74 -7.88 -0.61 14.72
C HIS A 74 -8.07 0.13 16.06
N LYS A 75 -8.08 1.47 16.05
CA LYS A 75 -8.15 2.37 17.22
C LYS A 75 -7.05 2.12 18.26
N LYS A 76 -5.93 1.55 17.83
CA LYS A 76 -4.77 1.20 18.69
C LYS A 76 -3.49 1.12 17.86
N GLY A 77 -2.36 1.16 18.57
CA GLY A 77 -1.02 1.02 17.99
C GLY A 77 -0.35 2.37 17.72
N SER A 78 0.98 2.32 17.66
CA SER A 78 1.84 3.45 17.28
C SER A 78 2.85 2.93 16.27
N ILE A 79 3.11 3.70 15.22
CA ILE A 79 4.10 3.31 14.21
C ILE A 79 5.49 3.25 14.82
N GLU A 80 6.19 2.15 14.56
CA GLU A 80 7.62 1.98 14.80
C GLU A 80 8.34 2.14 13.46
N TYR A 81 9.29 3.07 13.39
CA TYR A 81 10.13 3.22 12.21
C TYR A 81 11.35 2.32 12.33
N ILE A 82 11.57 1.48 11.33
CA ILE A 82 12.71 0.57 11.25
C ILE A 82 13.69 1.01 10.15
N PRO A 83 15.00 0.74 10.32
CA PRO A 83 16.01 1.11 9.34
C PRO A 83 15.68 0.58 7.95
N PHE A 84 15.90 1.42 6.94
CA PHE A 84 15.66 1.05 5.56
C PHE A 84 16.62 -0.08 5.12
N PRO A 85 16.12 -1.24 4.65
CA PRO A 85 16.99 -2.37 4.30
C PRO A 85 17.94 -2.04 3.15
N ASP A 86 19.24 -2.26 3.33
CA ASP A 86 20.26 -1.93 2.32
C ASP A 86 20.00 -2.57 0.95
N LYS A 87 19.49 -3.81 0.95
CA LYS A 87 19.15 -4.56 -0.27
C LYS A 87 18.05 -3.92 -1.13
N LEU A 88 17.26 -3.01 -0.55
CA LEU A 88 16.15 -2.33 -1.24
C LEU A 88 16.53 -0.93 -1.74
N LYS A 89 17.73 -0.42 -1.40
CA LYS A 89 18.17 0.91 -1.83
C LYS A 89 18.22 0.97 -3.37
N GLY A 90 17.62 2.03 -3.93
CA GLY A 90 17.51 2.24 -5.38
C GLY A 90 16.43 1.40 -6.10
N ARG A 91 15.75 0.48 -5.40
CA ARG A 91 14.63 -0.33 -5.97
C ARG A 91 13.29 -0.05 -5.31
N TYR A 92 13.29 0.72 -4.23
CA TYR A 92 12.09 1.08 -3.50
C TYR A 92 11.74 2.54 -3.80
N GLN A 93 10.57 2.70 -4.38
CA GLN A 93 9.93 3.99 -4.67
C GLN A 93 8.87 4.29 -3.61
#